data_AF-A0A9P8J149-F1
#
_entry.id   AF-A0A9P8J149-F1
#
_cell.length_a   1.000
_cell.length_b   1.000
_cell.length_c   1.000
_cell.angle_alpha   90.00
_cell.angle_beta   90.00
_cell.angle_gamma   90.00
#
_symmetry.space_group_name_H-M   'P 1'
#
loop_
_entity.id
_entity.type
_entity.pdbx_description
1 polymer ?
#
loop_
_entity_poly.entity_id
_entity_poly.type
_entity_poly.pdbx_seq_one_letter_code
_entity_poly.pdbx_strand_id
1 'polypeptide(L)'
;MADAVSPPPATEVATIATPINLILISLFMVLLYYRLTPKTAATLPTPPAPTVFKTFTPPELEPYNGRNNMPVYLAVRGRVFDVTSGRNFYGPGGPYANFAGRDASRGLACGSFDEDMLTKDLNGPLDTLSDLGDEEMEALRGWEERFSEKYLVVGKLVPVGSKEAQEATEAEKM
;
A
#
# COMPACT_ATOMS: atom_id res chain seq x y z
N MET A 1 61.40 -73.56 -39.92
CA MET A 1 61.93 -72.48 -39.07
C MET A 1 60.75 -71.63 -38.62
N ALA A 2 60.76 -71.23 -37.36
CA ALA A 2 59.63 -70.75 -36.56
C ALA A 2 59.01 -69.42 -37.02
N ASP A 3 57.69 -69.33 -36.82
CA ASP A 3 56.86 -68.12 -36.83
C ASP A 3 57.37 -67.06 -35.84
N ALA A 4 57.44 -65.80 -36.26
CA ALA A 4 57.63 -64.65 -35.39
C ALA A 4 56.37 -63.78 -35.42
N VAL A 5 55.48 -64.02 -34.46
CA VAL A 5 54.32 -63.19 -34.15
C VAL A 5 54.80 -61.85 -33.58
N SER A 6 54.37 -60.74 -34.19
CA SER A 6 54.62 -59.39 -33.65
C SER A 6 53.81 -59.18 -32.36
N PRO A 7 54.39 -58.53 -31.33
CA PRO A 7 53.65 -58.24 -30.10
C PRO A 7 52.50 -57.25 -30.35
N PRO A 8 51.36 -57.37 -29.64
CA PRO A 8 50.24 -56.44 -29.78
C PRO A 8 50.63 -55.03 -29.28
N PRO A 9 50.03 -53.95 -29.84
CA PRO A 9 50.31 -52.59 -29.40
C PRO A 9 49.88 -52.40 -27.94
N ALA A 10 50.78 -51.84 -27.12
CA ALA A 10 50.49 -51.55 -25.72
C ALA A 10 49.27 -50.63 -25.61
N THR A 11 48.26 -51.09 -24.87
CA THR A 11 47.05 -50.30 -24.61
C THR A 11 47.42 -49.19 -23.62
N GLU A 12 47.52 -47.96 -24.10
CA GLU A 12 47.81 -46.79 -23.28
C GLU A 12 46.59 -46.51 -22.39
N VAL A 13 46.65 -47.00 -21.15
CA VAL A 13 45.66 -46.67 -20.11
C VAL A 13 45.88 -45.21 -19.72
N ALA A 14 45.14 -44.30 -20.35
CA ALA A 14 45.14 -42.89 -19.97
C ALA A 14 44.83 -42.78 -18.46
N THR A 15 45.82 -42.36 -17.68
CA THR A 15 45.72 -42.29 -16.23
C THR A 15 44.62 -41.30 -15.88
N ILE A 16 43.49 -41.79 -15.37
CA ILE A 16 42.30 -40.97 -15.09
C ILE A 16 42.65 -39.81 -14.13
N ALA A 17 43.68 -39.98 -13.30
CA ALA A 17 44.23 -38.98 -12.39
C ALA A 17 45.39 -38.17 -12.99
N THR A 18 45.17 -37.51 -14.14
CA THR A 18 46.09 -36.47 -14.61
C THR A 18 45.89 -35.17 -13.80
N PRO A 19 46.93 -34.33 -13.63
CA PRO A 19 46.79 -33.03 -12.98
C PRO A 19 45.72 -32.15 -13.65
N ILE A 20 45.55 -32.28 -14.97
CA ILE A 20 44.51 -31.61 -15.75
C ILE A 20 43.12 -32.09 -15.32
N ASN A 21 42.90 -33.41 -15.20
CA ASN A 21 41.61 -33.95 -14.76
C ASN A 21 41.26 -33.54 -13.32
N LEU A 22 42.25 -33.41 -12.42
CA LEU A 22 42.02 -32.92 -11.06
C LEU A 22 41.57 -31.45 -11.04
N ILE A 23 42.17 -30.60 -11.90
CA ILE A 23 41.75 -29.21 -12.08
C ILE A 23 40.33 -29.15 -12.66
N LEU A 24 40.02 -29.98 -13.66
CA LEU A 24 38.69 -30.04 -14.28
C LEU A 24 37.62 -30.54 -13.31
N ILE A 25 37.92 -31.54 -12.48
CA ILE A 25 37.00 -32.06 -11.45
C ILE A 25 36.76 -31.00 -10.36
N SER A 26 37.81 -30.30 -9.93
CA SER A 26 37.70 -29.19 -8.97
C SER A 26 36.82 -28.07 -9.52
N LEU A 27 37.08 -27.62 -10.76
CA LEU A 27 36.26 -26.61 -11.44
C LEU A 27 34.80 -27.09 -11.56
N PHE A 28 34.59 -28.35 -11.93
CA PHE A 28 33.26 -28.93 -12.06
C PHE A 28 32.52 -28.99 -10.72
N MET A 29 33.20 -29.36 -9.63
CA MET A 29 32.63 -29.30 -8.28
C MET A 29 32.31 -27.88 -7.83
N VAL A 30 33.18 -26.91 -8.14
CA VAL A 30 32.95 -25.49 -7.82
C VAL A 30 31.75 -24.95 -8.59
N LEU A 31 31.63 -25.27 -9.88
CA LEU A 31 30.48 -24.89 -10.70
C LEU A 31 29.20 -25.58 -10.22
N LEU A 32 29.25 -26.87 -9.84
CA LEU A 32 28.13 -27.57 -9.23
C LEU A 32 27.74 -26.94 -7.89
N TYR A 33 28.70 -26.58 -7.04
CA TYR A 33 28.46 -25.87 -5.79
C TYR A 33 27.75 -24.54 -6.04
N TYR A 34 28.21 -23.73 -7.00
CA TYR A 34 27.56 -22.48 -7.37
C TYR A 34 26.19 -22.66 -8.06
N ARG A 35 25.91 -23.82 -8.66
CA ARG A 35 24.62 -24.13 -9.30
C ARG A 35 23.60 -24.72 -8.32
N LEU A 36 24.07 -25.44 -7.30
CA LEU A 36 23.25 -26.14 -6.32
C LEU A 36 23.08 -25.38 -5.01
N THR A 37 23.85 -24.31 -4.77
CA THR A 37 23.62 -23.43 -3.62
C THR A 37 22.33 -22.64 -3.83
N PRO A 38 21.30 -22.83 -3.00
CA PRO A 38 20.04 -22.13 -3.16
C PRO A 38 20.25 -20.64 -2.88
N LYS A 39 19.89 -19.77 -3.83
CA LYS A 39 19.77 -18.34 -3.56
C LYS A 39 18.64 -18.17 -2.53
N THR A 40 18.94 -17.50 -1.42
CA THR A 40 17.99 -17.21 -0.35
C THR A 40 16.71 -16.61 -0.93
N ALA A 41 15.56 -17.20 -0.62
CA ALA A 41 14.27 -16.71 -1.10
C ALA A 41 14.06 -15.27 -0.62
N ALA A 42 13.75 -14.37 -1.55
CA ALA A 42 13.40 -12.99 -1.22
C ALA A 42 12.15 -13.01 -0.35
N THR A 43 12.22 -12.43 0.85
CA THR A 43 11.05 -12.21 1.71
C THR A 43 10.13 -11.22 1.03
N LEU A 44 8.94 -11.66 0.60
CA LEU A 44 7.90 -10.78 0.10
C LEU A 44 7.44 -9.86 1.26
N PRO A 45 7.25 -8.55 1.03
CA PRO A 45 6.63 -7.70 2.03
C PRO A 45 5.22 -8.22 2.33
N THR A 46 4.85 -8.26 3.60
CA THR A 46 3.50 -8.63 4.03
C THR A 46 2.49 -7.76 3.28
N PRO A 47 1.47 -8.34 2.62
CA PRO A 47 0.44 -7.54 1.98
C PRO A 47 -0.19 -6.61 3.03
N PRO A 48 -0.46 -5.34 2.71
CA PRO A 48 -1.17 -4.46 3.63
C PRO A 48 -2.50 -5.10 4.01
N ALA A 49 -2.91 -4.95 5.27
CA ALA A 49 -4.16 -5.50 5.75
C ALA A 49 -5.32 -5.09 4.80
N PRO A 50 -6.28 -5.99 4.53
CA PRO A 50 -7.40 -5.66 3.67
C PRO A 50 -8.12 -4.44 4.24
N THR A 51 -8.26 -3.39 3.43
CA THR A 51 -9.01 -2.19 3.78
C THR A 51 -10.49 -2.59 3.83
N VAL A 52 -10.97 -2.95 5.01
CA VAL A 52 -12.39 -3.22 5.24
C VAL A 52 -13.12 -1.89 5.12
N PHE A 53 -14.09 -1.83 4.22
CA PHE A 53 -14.94 -0.65 4.06
C PHE A 53 -15.69 -0.41 5.38
N LYS A 54 -15.36 0.68 6.07
CA LYS A 54 -15.95 1.02 7.37
C LYS A 54 -16.82 2.27 7.25
N THR A 55 -17.93 2.27 7.97
CA THR A 55 -18.74 3.47 8.15
C THR A 55 -18.13 4.27 9.28
N PHE A 56 -17.79 5.54 9.03
CA PHE A 56 -17.23 6.46 10.00
C PHE A 56 -18.23 7.54 10.33
N THR A 57 -18.24 7.96 11.58
CA THR A 57 -18.86 9.22 12.01
C THR A 57 -17.78 10.32 12.15
N PRO A 58 -18.13 11.62 12.10
CA PRO A 58 -17.15 12.69 12.28
C PRO A 58 -16.27 12.57 13.56
N PRO A 59 -16.80 12.21 14.75
CA PRO A 59 -15.95 12.06 15.94
C PRO A 59 -15.04 10.82 15.87
N GLU A 60 -15.45 9.77 15.14
CA GLU A 60 -14.61 8.60 14.90
C GLU A 60 -13.51 8.87 13.87
N LEU A 61 -13.71 9.86 12.99
CA LEU A 61 -12.74 10.24 11.97
C LEU A 61 -11.62 11.15 12.53
N GLU A 62 -11.92 11.97 13.55
CA GLU A 62 -10.98 12.95 14.14
C GLU A 62 -9.63 12.35 14.60
N PRO A 63 -9.56 11.15 15.22
CA PRO A 63 -8.30 10.53 15.61
C PRO A 63 -7.38 10.18 14.44
N TYR A 64 -7.92 10.06 13.22
CA TYR A 64 -7.19 9.71 12.00
C TYR A 64 -6.58 10.93 11.31
N ASN A 65 -5.93 11.79 12.09
CA ASN A 65 -5.30 13.03 11.63
C ASN A 65 -3.78 12.90 11.42
N GLY A 66 -3.23 11.68 11.45
CA GLY A 66 -1.80 11.44 11.33
C GLY A 66 -0.96 11.70 12.58
N ARG A 67 -1.57 12.15 13.68
CA ARG A 67 -0.91 12.25 14.99
C ARG A 67 -0.77 10.86 15.61
N ASN A 68 0.18 10.67 16.53
CA ASN A 68 0.39 9.41 17.24
C ASN A 68 0.65 8.18 16.34
N ASN A 69 1.23 8.38 15.14
CA ASN A 69 1.42 7.32 14.14
C ASN A 69 0.14 6.65 13.63
N MET A 70 -1.01 7.28 13.82
CA MET A 70 -2.25 6.88 13.15
C MET A 70 -2.18 7.17 11.65
N PRO A 71 -2.93 6.43 10.83
CA PRO A 71 -3.11 6.78 9.42
C PRO A 71 -3.86 8.12 9.28
N VAL A 72 -3.78 8.71 8.09
CA VAL A 72 -4.42 9.99 7.77
C VAL A 72 -5.63 9.72 6.90
N TYR A 73 -6.83 9.98 7.42
CA TYR A 73 -8.08 9.86 6.69
C TYR A 73 -8.70 11.21 6.42
N LEU A 74 -9.43 11.29 5.32
CA LEU A 74 -10.08 12.49 4.85
C LEU A 74 -11.43 12.12 4.27
N ALA A 75 -12.49 12.87 4.59
CA ALA A 75 -13.76 12.71 3.91
C ALA A 75 -13.95 13.76 2.80
N VAL A 76 -14.42 13.29 1.65
CA VAL A 76 -14.86 14.12 0.53
C VAL A 76 -16.20 13.58 0.04
N ARG A 77 -17.22 14.43 0.08
CA ARG A 77 -18.60 14.15 -0.34
C ARG A 77 -19.18 12.87 0.29
N GLY A 78 -18.93 12.69 1.59
CA GLY A 78 -19.39 11.51 2.33
C GLY A 78 -18.59 10.22 2.08
N ARG A 79 -17.50 10.27 1.31
CA ARG A 79 -16.58 9.13 1.10
C ARG A 79 -15.28 9.37 1.86
N VAL A 80 -14.80 8.36 2.57
CA VAL A 80 -13.56 8.44 3.34
C VAL A 80 -12.42 7.84 2.54
N PHE A 81 -11.37 8.64 2.34
CA PHE A 81 -10.16 8.28 1.61
C PHE A 81 -8.98 8.14 2.56
N ASP A 82 -8.14 7.13 2.31
CA ASP A 82 -6.86 6.96 2.99
C ASP A 82 -5.77 7.73 2.26
N VAL A 83 -5.38 8.85 2.87
CA VAL A 83 -4.34 9.75 2.37
C VAL A 83 -3.02 9.58 3.12
N THR A 84 -2.81 8.43 3.78
CA THR A 84 -1.57 8.11 4.51
C THR A 84 -0.34 8.13 3.59
N SER A 85 -0.49 7.76 2.31
CA SER A 85 0.57 7.91 1.30
C SER A 85 0.97 9.37 1.06
N GLY A 86 0.05 10.31 1.32
CA GLY A 86 0.23 11.75 1.25
C GLY A 86 0.52 12.42 2.60
N ARG A 87 1.06 11.71 3.60
CA ARG A 87 1.29 12.23 4.97
C ARG A 87 2.11 13.53 5.02
N ASN A 88 2.95 13.82 4.03
CA ASN A 88 3.67 15.09 3.94
C ASN A 88 2.77 16.30 3.69
N PHE A 89 1.59 16.09 3.10
CA PHE A 89 0.63 17.14 2.77
C PHE A 89 -0.49 17.26 3.80
N TYR A 90 -1.06 16.11 4.18
CA TYR A 90 -2.23 16.03 5.07
C TYR A 90 -1.85 15.66 6.52
N GLY A 91 -0.61 15.22 6.77
CA GLY A 91 -0.16 14.92 8.12
C GLY A 91 0.16 16.18 8.94
N PRO A 92 0.50 16.03 10.23
CA PRO A 92 0.78 17.15 11.11
C PRO A 92 1.93 18.01 10.56
N GLY A 93 1.67 19.32 10.40
CA GLY A 93 2.62 20.29 9.85
C GLY A 93 2.59 20.44 8.32
N GLY A 94 1.76 19.66 7.61
CA GLY A 94 1.52 19.85 6.18
C GLY A 94 0.56 21.02 5.89
N PRO A 95 0.56 21.55 4.66
CA PRO A 95 -0.32 22.66 4.27
C PRO A 95 -1.82 22.30 4.33
N TYR A 96 -2.16 21.01 4.25
CA TYR A 96 -3.53 20.50 4.27
C TYR A 96 -3.83 19.71 5.53
N ALA A 97 -3.04 19.90 6.60
CA ALA A 97 -3.24 19.24 7.89
C ALA A 97 -4.61 19.52 8.52
N ASN A 98 -5.21 20.68 8.20
CA ASN A 98 -6.51 21.11 8.68
C ASN A 98 -7.65 20.17 8.27
N PHE A 99 -7.48 19.48 7.14
CA PHE A 99 -8.46 18.54 6.62
C PHE A 99 -8.32 17.12 7.20
N ALA A 100 -7.21 16.84 7.88
CA ALA A 100 -6.92 15.52 8.41
C ALA A 100 -7.93 15.12 9.50
N GLY A 101 -8.57 13.96 9.32
CA GLY A 101 -9.59 13.45 10.24
C GLY A 101 -10.93 14.18 10.18
N ARG A 102 -11.19 14.98 9.13
CA ARG A 102 -12.41 15.78 8.99
C ARG A 102 -13.03 15.64 7.60
N ASP A 103 -14.21 16.22 7.43
CA ASP A 103 -14.81 16.44 6.12
C ASP A 103 -14.23 17.70 5.48
N ALA A 104 -13.62 17.53 4.31
CA ALA A 104 -13.03 18.63 3.54
C ALA A 104 -13.86 19.05 2.33
N SER A 105 -15.08 18.52 2.18
CA SER A 105 -15.92 18.80 1.02
C SER A 105 -16.09 20.29 0.76
N ARG A 106 -16.46 21.07 1.78
CA ARG A 106 -16.65 22.53 1.65
C ARG A 106 -15.34 23.25 1.34
N GLY A 107 -14.26 22.94 2.07
CA GLY A 107 -12.96 23.58 1.86
C GLY A 107 -12.40 23.32 0.46
N LEU A 108 -12.55 22.10 -0.07
CA LEU A 108 -12.13 21.73 -1.42
C LEU A 108 -12.99 22.38 -2.51
N ALA A 109 -14.31 22.48 -2.28
CA ALA A 109 -15.23 23.08 -3.23
C ALA A 109 -15.02 24.59 -3.37
N CYS A 110 -14.86 25.31 -2.25
CA CYS A 110 -14.63 26.75 -2.25
C CYS A 110 -13.15 27.13 -2.43
N GLY A 111 -12.23 26.14 -2.41
CA GLY A 111 -10.78 26.38 -2.48
C GLY A 111 -10.20 27.14 -1.28
N SER A 112 -10.88 27.09 -0.13
CA SER A 112 -10.43 27.71 1.12
C SER A 112 -9.91 26.66 2.10
N PHE A 113 -8.82 27.00 2.79
CA PHE A 113 -8.16 26.19 3.82
C PHE A 113 -8.41 26.73 5.23
N ASP A 114 -9.30 27.73 5.34
CA ASP A 114 -9.61 28.40 6.59
C ASP A 114 -10.31 27.45 7.55
N GLU A 115 -9.96 27.54 8.84
CA GLU A 115 -10.58 26.72 9.89
C GLU A 115 -12.08 26.98 10.03
N ASP A 116 -12.54 28.14 9.55
CA ASP A 116 -13.95 28.52 9.54
C ASP A 116 -14.79 27.71 8.57
N MET A 117 -14.18 27.17 7.51
CA MET A 117 -14.82 26.35 6.48
C MET A 117 -14.77 24.85 6.79
N LEU A 118 -14.13 24.46 7.88
CA LEU A 118 -14.11 23.08 8.36
C LEU A 118 -15.37 22.76 9.15
N THR A 119 -15.74 21.47 9.21
CA THR A 119 -16.79 21.00 10.11
C THR A 119 -16.37 21.27 11.55
N LYS A 120 -16.93 22.33 12.15
CA LYS A 120 -16.66 22.73 13.55
C LYS A 120 -17.39 21.82 14.55
N ASP A 121 -18.60 21.43 14.21
CA ASP A 121 -19.41 20.55 15.06
C ASP A 121 -19.30 19.10 14.60
N LEU A 122 -18.47 18.33 15.32
CA LEU A 122 -18.28 16.90 15.06
C LEU A 122 -19.52 16.07 15.48
N ASN A 123 -20.37 16.59 16.37
CA ASN A 123 -21.59 15.90 16.80
C ASN A 123 -22.84 16.39 16.06
N GLY A 124 -22.69 17.39 15.21
CA GLY A 124 -23.76 18.01 14.46
C GLY A 124 -24.15 17.26 13.19
N PRO A 125 -25.15 17.76 12.45
CA PRO A 125 -25.46 17.26 11.12
C PRO A 125 -24.27 17.50 10.18
N LEU A 126 -24.02 16.54 9.27
CA LEU A 126 -23.07 16.74 8.18
C LEU A 126 -23.47 17.96 7.36
N ASP A 127 -22.46 18.63 6.84
CA ASP A 127 -22.66 19.74 5.94
C ASP A 127 -23.39 19.27 4.68
N THR A 128 -24.56 19.84 4.43
CA THR A 128 -25.43 19.44 3.32
C THR A 128 -24.96 19.99 1.98
N LEU A 129 -23.97 20.91 1.98
CA LEU A 129 -23.38 21.49 0.77
C LEU A 129 -24.44 22.13 -0.16
N SER A 130 -25.60 22.47 0.39
CA SER A 130 -26.79 22.91 -0.36
C SER A 130 -26.72 24.39 -0.76
N ASP A 131 -25.77 25.12 -0.20
CA ASP A 131 -25.48 26.52 -0.44
C ASP A 131 -24.39 26.74 -1.49
N LEU A 132 -23.76 25.67 -2.01
CA LEU A 132 -22.75 25.76 -3.05
C LEU A 132 -23.37 25.95 -4.44
N GLY A 133 -22.73 26.79 -5.24
CA GLY A 133 -23.08 27.02 -6.64
C GLY A 133 -22.66 25.86 -7.55
N ASP A 134 -23.17 25.88 -8.79
CA ASP A 134 -22.87 24.85 -9.79
C ASP A 134 -21.36 24.70 -10.07
N GLU A 135 -20.61 25.81 -10.08
CA GLU A 135 -19.16 25.82 -10.30
C GLU A 135 -18.39 25.13 -9.16
N GLU A 136 -18.77 25.40 -7.91
CA GLU A 136 -18.12 24.81 -6.73
C GLU A 136 -18.45 23.31 -6.62
N MET A 137 -19.67 22.93 -6.99
CA MET A 137 -20.08 21.53 -7.06
C MET A 137 -19.31 20.76 -8.13
N GLU A 138 -19.04 21.38 -9.28
CA GLU A 138 -18.22 20.78 -10.33
C GLU A 138 -16.75 20.67 -9.90
N ALA A 139 -16.21 21.68 -9.22
CA ALA A 139 -14.88 21.62 -8.62
C ALA A 139 -14.78 20.47 -7.59
N LEU A 140 -15.80 20.30 -6.74
CA LEU A 140 -15.86 19.21 -5.76
C LEU A 140 -15.87 17.83 -6.43
N ARG A 141 -16.62 17.66 -7.53
CA ARG A 141 -16.62 16.42 -8.31
C ARG A 141 -15.24 16.13 -8.92
N GLY A 142 -14.59 17.16 -9.47
CA GLY A 142 -13.23 17.02 -9.99
C GLY A 142 -12.23 16.62 -8.89
N TRP A 143 -12.38 17.14 -7.67
CA TRP A 143 -11.61 16.68 -6.53
C TRP A 143 -11.92 15.23 -6.16
N GLU A 144 -13.19 14.85 -6.04
CA GLU A 144 -13.60 13.47 -5.74
C GLU A 144 -12.95 12.45 -6.71
N GLU A 145 -12.97 12.75 -8.01
CA GLU A 145 -12.36 11.90 -9.04
C GLU A 145 -10.85 11.76 -8.82
N ARG A 146 -10.14 12.89 -8.64
CA ARG A 146 -8.69 12.91 -8.34
C ARG A 146 -8.33 12.12 -7.09
N PHE A 147 -9.14 12.22 -6.05
CA PHE A 147 -8.93 11.47 -4.81
C PHE A 147 -9.20 9.97 -5.03
N SER A 148 -10.21 9.61 -5.82
CA SER A 148 -10.52 8.22 -6.14
C SER A 148 -9.48 7.52 -7.02
N GLU A 149 -8.79 8.27 -7.89
CA GLU A 149 -7.70 7.76 -8.71
C GLU A 149 -6.43 7.53 -7.89
N LYS A 150 -6.15 8.45 -6.94
CA LYS A 150 -4.88 8.48 -6.21
C LYS A 150 -4.90 7.72 -4.88
N TYR A 151 -6.04 7.65 -4.22
CA TYR A 151 -6.18 7.13 -2.86
C TYR A 151 -7.25 6.05 -2.77
N LEU A 152 -7.10 5.18 -1.78
CA LEU A 152 -8.05 4.12 -1.51
C LEU A 152 -9.25 4.65 -0.74
N VAL A 153 -10.45 4.22 -1.13
CA VAL A 153 -11.68 4.51 -0.40
C VAL A 153 -11.80 3.50 0.73
N VAL A 154 -11.64 3.95 1.96
CA VAL A 154 -11.71 3.09 3.16
C VAL A 154 -13.09 3.08 3.80
N GLY A 155 -13.99 3.95 3.37
CA GLY A 155 -15.29 4.04 4.01
C GLY A 155 -16.23 5.10 3.49
N LYS A 156 -17.32 5.27 4.24
CA LYS A 156 -18.28 6.35 4.08
C LYS A 156 -18.40 7.15 5.38
N LEU A 157 -18.58 8.45 5.27
CA LEU A 157 -18.83 9.35 6.38
C LEU A 157 -20.34 9.55 6.51
N VAL A 158 -20.89 9.28 7.69
CA VAL A 158 -22.32 9.41 7.99
C VAL A 158 -22.53 10.28 9.23
N PRO A 159 -23.66 11.00 9.35
CA PRO A 159 -23.90 11.84 10.51
C PRO A 159 -24.18 10.99 11.75
N VAL A 160 -23.83 11.54 12.91
CA VAL A 160 -24.07 10.92 14.22
C VAL A 160 -25.59 10.73 14.40
N GLY A 161 -26.04 9.47 14.50
CA GLY A 161 -27.45 9.13 14.67
C GLY A 161 -28.20 8.70 13.41
N SER A 162 -27.54 8.63 12.25
CA SER A 162 -28.10 7.92 11.08
C SER A 162 -28.26 6.42 11.37
N LYS A 163 -29.26 5.78 10.73
CA LYS A 163 -29.47 4.32 10.85
C LYS A 163 -28.20 3.53 10.50
N GLU A 164 -27.47 4.00 9.50
CA GLU A 164 -26.23 3.37 9.05
C GLU A 164 -25.09 3.47 10.07
N ALA A 165 -25.03 4.55 10.86
CA ALA A 165 -24.09 4.67 11.97
C ALA A 165 -24.44 3.69 13.11
N GLN A 166 -25.73 3.53 13.41
CA GLN A 166 -26.21 2.61 14.43
C GLN A 166 -25.91 1.15 14.05
N GLU A 167 -26.21 0.78 12.80
CA GLU A 167 -25.90 -0.54 12.24
C GLU A 167 -24.40 -0.83 12.26
N ALA A 168 -23.55 0.14 11.93
CA ALA A 168 -22.09 -0.03 12.00
C ALA A 168 -21.58 -0.23 13.43
N THR A 169 -22.12 0.52 14.39
CA THR A 169 -21.76 0.41 15.81
C THR A 169 -22.22 -0.93 16.39
N GLU A 170 -23.36 -1.45 15.93
CA GLU A 170 -23.91 -2.76 16.34
C GLU A 170 -23.14 -3.92 15.71
N ALA A 171 -22.78 -3.82 14.42
CA ALA A 171 -21.97 -4.81 13.71
C ALA A 171 -20.57 -4.98 14.31
N GLU A 172 -19.97 -3.91 14.87
CA GLU A 172 -18.67 -3.99 15.55
C GLU A 172 -18.75 -4.62 16.96
N LYS A 173 -19.95 -4.69 17.55
CA LYS A 173 -20.18 -5.29 18.87
C LYS A 173 -20.59 -6.77 18.84
N MET A 174 -20.96 -7.31 17.68
CA MET A 174 -21.26 -8.73 17.47
C MET A 174 -20.01 -9.54 17.14
#